data_AF-A0A6L6EBG4-F1
#
_entry.id   AF-A0A6L6EBG4-F1
#
_cell.length_a   1.000
_cell.length_b   1.000
_cell.length_c   1.000
_cell.angle_alpha   90.00
_cell.angle_beta   90.00
_cell.angle_gamma   90.00
#
_symmetry.space_group_name_H-M   'P 1'
#
loop_
_entity.id
_entity.type
_entity.pdbx_description
1 polymer ?
#
loop_
_entity_poly.entity_id
_entity_poly.type
_entity_poly.pdbx_seq_one_letter_code
_entity_poly.pdbx_strand_id
1 'polypeptide(L)'
;EMIIKTVKESAPGSKWAIGTELNLVQRLANENPDKQVVFLDKTVCYCSTMNRIDLPHLVWAMESLVNGRLENQIVVEEKIAKWAKVALERMLALP
;
A
#
# COMPACT_ATOMS: atom_id res chain seq x y z
N GLU A 1 10.88 -1.65 -3.78
CA GLU A 1 10.19 -2.96 -3.67
C GLU A 1 10.53 -3.85 -4.86
N MET A 2 10.82 -5.13 -4.61
CA MET A 2 11.32 -6.04 -5.65
C MET A 2 10.29 -6.35 -6.75
N ILE A 3 9.04 -6.65 -6.39
CA ILE A 3 7.98 -6.99 -7.37
C ILE A 3 7.80 -5.86 -8.39
N ILE A 4 7.68 -4.62 -7.92
CA ILE A 4 7.51 -3.44 -8.78
C ILE A 4 8.70 -3.28 -9.73
N LYS A 5 9.93 -3.37 -9.18
CA LYS A 5 11.16 -3.21 -9.96
C LYS A 5 11.26 -4.28 -11.05
N THR A 6 11.08 -5.54 -10.70
CA THR A 6 11.17 -6.68 -11.62
C THR A 6 10.16 -6.56 -12.77
N VAL A 7 8.91 -6.20 -12.47
CA VAL A 7 7.88 -6.03 -13.51
C VAL A 7 8.23 -4.86 -14.44
N LYS A 8 8.65 -3.71 -13.89
CA LYS A 8 9.02 -2.52 -14.70
C LYS A 8 10.22 -2.77 -15.61
N GLU A 9 11.24 -3.47 -15.10
CA GLU A 9 12.49 -3.76 -15.84
C GLU A 9 12.37 -4.96 -16.79
N SER A 10 11.27 -5.71 -16.75
CA SER A 10 11.06 -6.85 -17.63
C SER A 10 10.82 -6.44 -19.09
N ALA A 11 11.16 -7.33 -20.02
CA ALA A 11 11.00 -7.09 -21.44
C ALA A 11 9.52 -6.84 -21.83
N PRO A 12 9.26 -6.02 -22.87
CA PRO A 12 7.93 -5.88 -23.46
C PRO A 12 7.36 -7.23 -23.89
N GLY A 13 6.04 -7.40 -23.74
CA GLY A 13 5.33 -8.66 -24.04
C GLY A 13 5.51 -9.76 -22.99
N SER A 14 6.27 -9.51 -21.92
CA SER A 14 6.39 -10.46 -20.80
C SER A 14 5.05 -10.66 -20.08
N LYS A 15 4.90 -11.83 -19.44
CA LYS A 15 3.70 -12.25 -18.72
C LYS A 15 4.02 -12.52 -17.27
N TRP A 16 3.23 -11.92 -16.37
CA TRP A 16 3.43 -11.96 -14.92
C TRP A 16 2.15 -12.37 -14.22
N ALA A 17 2.22 -13.42 -13.39
CA ALA A 17 1.19 -13.74 -12.41
C ALA A 17 1.71 -13.38 -11.02
N ILE A 18 1.04 -12.45 -10.32
CA ILE A 18 1.53 -11.87 -9.07
C ILE A 18 0.62 -12.25 -7.90
N GLY A 19 1.19 -12.89 -6.88
CA GLY A 19 0.50 -13.30 -5.64
C GLY A 19 0.73 -12.31 -4.51
N THR A 20 0.12 -11.12 -4.59
CA THR A 20 0.16 -10.09 -3.54
C THR A 20 -1.22 -9.45 -3.41
N GLU A 21 -1.33 -8.25 -2.88
CA GLU A 21 -2.61 -7.53 -2.80
C GLU A 21 -3.09 -7.08 -4.22
N LEU A 22 -4.41 -7.19 -4.47
CA LEU A 22 -5.02 -6.99 -5.79
C LEU A 22 -4.78 -5.58 -6.37
N ASN A 23 -4.91 -4.53 -5.56
CA ASN A 23 -4.73 -3.15 -6.02
C ASN A 23 -3.31 -2.92 -6.53
N LEU A 24 -2.30 -3.54 -5.92
CA LEU A 24 -0.93 -3.48 -6.43
C LEU A 24 -0.82 -4.14 -7.81
N VAL A 25 -1.43 -5.31 -8.00
CA VAL A 25 -1.41 -6.02 -9.29
C VAL A 25 -2.11 -5.21 -10.38
N GLN A 26 -3.27 -4.65 -10.07
CA GLN A 26 -4.02 -3.79 -11.00
C GLN A 26 -3.24 -2.50 -11.34
N ARG A 27 -2.60 -1.88 -10.35
CA ARG A 27 -1.72 -0.73 -10.57
C ARG A 27 -0.57 -1.08 -11.51
N LEU A 28 0.08 -2.22 -11.31
CA LEU A 28 1.18 -2.67 -12.17
C LEU A 28 0.72 -2.97 -13.59
N ALA A 29 -0.46 -3.56 -13.77
CA ALA A 29 -1.06 -3.78 -15.09
C ALA A 29 -1.33 -2.44 -15.82
N ASN A 30 -1.87 -1.45 -15.11
CA ASN A 30 -2.16 -0.13 -15.67
C ASN A 30 -0.89 0.68 -16.00
N GLU A 31 0.15 0.58 -15.18
CA GLU A 31 1.43 1.28 -15.38
C GLU A 31 2.34 0.61 -16.43
N ASN A 32 2.07 -0.64 -16.83
CA ASN A 32 2.89 -1.40 -17.78
C ASN A 32 2.01 -2.00 -18.91
N PRO A 33 1.39 -1.18 -19.76
CA PRO A 33 0.48 -1.64 -20.80
C PRO A 33 1.15 -2.51 -21.88
N ASP A 34 2.48 -2.45 -21.97
CA ASP A 34 3.31 -3.29 -22.84
C ASP A 34 3.46 -4.74 -22.33
N LYS A 35 2.97 -5.04 -21.13
CA LYS A 35 3.15 -6.33 -20.44
C LYS A 35 1.80 -6.91 -20.02
N GLN A 36 1.73 -8.23 -19.90
CA GLN A 36 0.55 -8.89 -19.35
C GLN A 36 0.76 -9.16 -17.86
N VAL A 37 0.10 -8.40 -17.00
CA VAL A 37 0.13 -8.60 -15.54
C VAL A 37 -1.22 -9.10 -15.06
N VAL A 38 -1.25 -10.25 -14.39
CA VAL A 38 -2.47 -10.88 -13.88
C VAL A 38 -2.32 -11.24 -12.41
N PHE A 39 -3.46 -11.30 -11.72
CA PHE A 39 -3.54 -11.79 -10.35
C PHE A 39 -3.33 -13.31 -10.33
N LEU A 40 -2.54 -13.81 -9.38
CA LEU A 40 -2.16 -15.24 -9.35
C LEU A 40 -3.34 -16.14 -8.96
N ASP A 41 -4.23 -15.68 -8.07
CA ASP A 41 -5.37 -16.47 -7.61
C ASP A 41 -6.57 -16.33 -8.56
N LYS A 42 -7.39 -17.38 -8.64
CA LYS A 42 -8.67 -17.38 -9.36
C LYS A 42 -9.78 -16.70 -8.55
N THR A 43 -9.62 -16.67 -7.24
CA THR A 43 -10.54 -16.06 -6.29
C THR A 43 -9.98 -14.70 -5.89
N VAL A 44 -10.75 -13.64 -6.09
CA VAL A 44 -10.32 -12.30 -5.70
C VAL A 44 -10.30 -12.20 -4.18
N CYS A 45 -9.10 -12.19 -3.59
CA CYS A 45 -8.91 -11.94 -2.17
C CYS A 45 -8.47 -10.49 -1.97
N TYR A 46 -9.36 -9.69 -1.39
CA TYR A 46 -9.07 -8.30 -1.04
C TYR A 46 -8.66 -8.20 0.44
N CYS A 47 -7.74 -7.29 0.75
CA CYS A 47 -7.49 -6.95 2.14
C CYS A 47 -8.68 -6.13 2.67
N SER A 48 -9.54 -6.78 3.46
CA SER A 48 -10.76 -6.16 3.99
C SER A 48 -10.51 -4.90 4.81
N THR A 49 -9.36 -4.78 5.48
CA THR A 49 -8.98 -3.59 6.23
C THR A 49 -8.50 -2.46 5.32
N MET A 50 -7.75 -2.75 4.25
CA MET A 50 -7.33 -1.72 3.29
C MET A 50 -8.52 -1.10 2.57
N ASN A 51 -9.50 -1.93 2.18
CA ASN A 51 -10.73 -1.47 1.50
C ASN A 51 -11.69 -0.68 2.40
N ARG A 52 -11.35 -0.42 3.67
CA ARG A 52 -12.09 0.53 4.52
C ARG A 52 -11.74 1.99 4.23
N ILE A 53 -10.65 2.23 3.49
CA ILE A 53 -10.24 3.58 3.08
C ILE A 53 -10.90 3.88 1.74
N ASP A 54 -11.87 4.78 1.73
CA ASP A 54 -12.60 5.20 0.55
C ASP A 54 -12.66 6.73 0.40
N LEU A 55 -13.17 7.19 -0.74
CA LEU A 55 -13.27 8.61 -1.05
C LEU A 55 -14.21 9.37 -0.10
N PRO A 56 -15.42 8.88 0.24
CA PRO A 56 -16.26 9.55 1.23
C PRO A 56 -15.58 9.79 2.58
N HIS A 57 -14.90 8.78 3.15
CA HIS A 57 -14.21 8.92 4.43
C HIS A 57 -12.99 9.84 4.32
N LEU A 58 -12.30 9.84 3.17
CA LEU A 58 -11.23 10.80 2.90
C LEU A 58 -11.74 12.25 2.86
N VAL A 59 -12.85 12.51 2.15
CA VAL A 59 -13.46 13.85 2.12
C VAL A 59 -13.85 14.30 3.52
N TRP A 60 -14.52 13.44 4.27
CA TRP A 60 -14.93 13.74 5.65
C TRP A 60 -13.73 14.06 6.57
N ALA A 61 -12.63 13.30 6.45
CA ALA A 61 -11.42 13.57 7.20
C ALA A 61 -10.84 14.96 6.84
N MET A 62 -10.76 15.28 5.54
CA MET A 62 -10.23 16.56 5.07
C MET A 62 -11.10 17.76 5.50
N GLU A 63 -12.42 17.65 5.38
CA GLU A 63 -13.36 18.68 5.84
C GLU A 63 -13.30 18.88 7.35
N SER A 64 -13.13 17.81 8.12
CA SER A 64 -12.98 17.90 9.57
C SER A 64 -11.70 18.66 9.95
N LEU A 65 -10.59 18.38 9.28
CA LEU A 65 -9.33 19.13 9.47
C LEU A 65 -9.49 20.63 9.17
N VAL A 66 -10.14 20.98 8.06
CA VAL A 66 -10.41 22.38 7.67
C VAL A 66 -11.26 23.10 8.73
N ASN A 67 -12.19 22.39 9.34
CA ASN A 67 -13.03 22.89 10.42
C ASN A 67 -12.36 22.87 11.81
N GLY A 68 -11.05 22.57 11.89
CA GLY A 68 -10.30 22.50 13.14
C GLY A 68 -10.61 21.28 14.01
N ARG A 69 -11.28 20.26 13.48
CA ARG A 69 -11.56 18.99 14.18
C ARG A 69 -10.54 17.92 13.78
N LEU A 70 -9.86 17.35 14.77
CA LEU A 70 -8.90 16.26 14.59
C LEU A 70 -9.57 14.91 14.88
N GLU A 71 -10.34 14.42 13.94
CA GLU A 71 -11.01 13.12 14.05
C GLU A 71 -9.98 11.97 13.98
N ASN A 72 -10.11 10.99 14.88
CA ASN A 72 -9.29 9.77 14.89
C ASN A 72 -7.76 10.03 14.88
N GLN A 73 -7.30 11.09 15.55
CA GLN A 73 -5.88 11.37 15.68
C GLN A 73 -5.15 10.15 16.28
N ILE A 74 -4.17 9.64 15.55
CA ILE A 74 -3.35 8.52 16.02
C ILE A 74 -2.45 9.04 17.14
N VAL A 75 -2.69 8.57 18.36
CA VAL A 75 -1.87 8.84 19.53
C VAL A 75 -1.29 7.53 20.04
N VAL A 76 0.01 7.53 20.30
CA VAL A 76 0.74 6.37 20.83
C VAL A 76 1.36 6.78 22.15
N GLU A 77 1.24 5.92 23.16
CA GLU A 77 1.86 6.15 24.47
C GLU A 77 3.36 6.37 24.33
N GLU A 78 3.92 7.36 25.04
CA GLU A 78 5.31 7.79 24.89
C GLU A 78 6.31 6.64 25.04
N LYS A 79 6.09 5.75 26.02
CA LYS A 79 6.94 4.58 26.25
C LYS A 79 6.91 3.62 25.05
N ILE A 80 5.73 3.38 24.46
CA ILE A 80 5.56 2.51 23.29
C ILE A 80 6.24 3.15 22.08
N ALA A 81 5.98 4.44 21.83
CA ALA A 81 6.56 5.18 20.71
C ALA A 81 8.10 5.17 20.77
N LYS A 82 8.68 5.38 21.96
CA LYS A 82 10.13 5.34 22.18
C LYS A 82 10.75 4.02 21.74
N TRP A 83 10.21 2.90 22.23
CA TRP A 83 10.80 1.59 21.93
C TRP A 83 10.49 1.10 20.50
N ALA A 84 9.30 1.41 19.98
CA ALA A 84 8.97 1.14 18.58
C ALA A 84 9.91 1.90 17.62
N LYS A 85 10.23 3.16 17.93
CA LYS A 85 11.17 3.98 17.16
C LYS A 85 12.58 3.39 17.15
N VAL A 86 13.09 2.93 18.30
CA VAL A 86 14.41 2.27 18.38
C VAL A 86 14.46 1.02 17.50
N ALA A 87 13.41 0.20 17.50
CA ALA A 87 13.34 -0.98 16.65
C ALA A 87 13.34 -0.60 15.16
N LEU A 88 12.56 0.42 14.79
CA LEU A 88 12.49 0.94 13.42
C LEU A 88 13.84 1.52 12.97
N GLU A 89 14.51 2.31 13.80
CA GLU A 89 15.84 2.88 13.51
C GLU A 89 16.88 1.78 13.26
N ARG A 90 16.87 0.73 14.06
CA ARG A 90 17.76 -0.43 13.86
C ARG A 90 17.48 -1.16 12.55
N MET A 91 16.21 -1.32 12.18
CA MET A 91 15.83 -1.93 10.89
C MET A 91 16.32 -1.08 9.71
N LEU A 92 16.16 0.24 9.79
CA LEU A 92 16.55 1.18 8.71
C LEU A 92 18.06 1.44 8.62
N ALA A 93 18.81 1.22 9.70
CA ALA A 93 20.27 1.35 9.71
C ALA A 93 20.99 0.16 9.04
N LEU A 94 20.27 -0.92 8.72
CA LEU A 94 20.79 -2.06 7.97
C LEU A 94 20.72 -1.77 6.46
N PRO A 95 21.75 -2.16 5.69
CA PRO A 95 21.81 -1.94 4.24
C PRO A 95 20.83 -2.83 3.45
#